data_AF-A0A1B6MPQ0-F1
#
_entry.id   AF-A0A1B6MPQ0-F1
#
_cell.length_a   1.000
_cell.length_b   1.000
_cell.length_c   1.000
_cell.angle_alpha   90.00
_cell.angle_beta   90.00
_cell.angle_gamma   90.00
#
_symmetry.space_group_name_H-M   'P 1'
#
loop_
_entity.id
_entity.type
_entity.pdbx_description
1 polymer ?
#
loop_
_entity_poly.entity_id
_entity_poly.type
_entity_poly.pdbx_seq_one_letter_code
_entity_poly.pdbx_strand_id
1 'polypeptide(L)'
;DGHVLILPVTHHQATAHLPDSVTAEIQKFQEALKKCFAKDGKVPVFFERNYKTSHLQIQVVPVSKSISPKLKIVFEDHAEAEGFTVDELPPHARLEQIVQPNTPYFYVELPSGERLYHRVRKHFPLHFGREVLASSQVLDMEDRADWKNCSLSKEEETKIAL
;
A
#
# COMPACT_ATOMS: atom_id res chain seq x y z
N ASP A 1 -7.95 -6.68 11.01
CA ASP A 1 -6.66 -7.23 11.45
C ASP A 1 -5.95 -7.97 10.32
N GLY A 2 -4.61 -8.01 10.37
CA GLY A 2 -3.74 -8.57 9.32
C GLY A 2 -2.96 -7.53 8.50
N HIS A 3 -2.98 -6.26 8.90
CA HIS A 3 -2.15 -5.21 8.30
C HIS A 3 -0.68 -5.46 8.66
N VAL A 4 0.17 -5.63 7.66
CA VAL A 4 1.62 -5.86 7.84
C VAL A 4 2.45 -4.88 7.02
N LEU A 5 3.72 -4.75 7.37
CA LEU A 5 4.70 -3.90 6.69
C LEU A 5 5.82 -4.76 6.12
N ILE A 6 6.22 -4.50 4.88
CA ILE A 6 7.48 -4.98 4.31
C ILE A 6 8.47 -3.81 4.35
N LEU A 7 9.58 -4.01 5.06
CA LEU A 7 10.63 -3.02 5.29
C LEU A 7 11.98 -3.65 4.95
N PRO A 8 12.81 -3.03 4.08
CA PRO A 8 14.20 -3.47 3.93
C PRO A 8 14.99 -3.18 5.20
N VAL A 9 16.04 -3.96 5.47
CA VAL A 9 16.95 -3.71 6.61
C VAL A 9 17.87 -2.52 6.33
N THR A 10 18.33 -2.39 5.09
CA THR A 10 19.15 -1.28 4.63
C THR A 10 18.29 -0.06 4.30
N HIS A 11 18.85 1.13 4.52
CA HIS A 11 18.16 2.38 4.24
C HIS A 11 17.96 2.57 2.73
N HIS A 12 16.74 2.27 2.27
CA HIS A 12 16.25 2.59 0.94
C HIS A 12 15.04 3.49 1.08
N GLN A 13 14.95 4.54 0.26
CA GLN A 13 13.86 5.51 0.37
C GLN A 13 12.57 5.04 -0.32
N ALA A 14 12.68 4.26 -1.40
CA ALA A 14 11.57 3.94 -2.29
C ALA A 14 11.84 2.67 -3.11
N THR A 15 10.78 1.94 -3.51
CA THR A 15 10.92 0.76 -4.39
C THR A 15 11.56 1.12 -5.74
N ALA A 16 11.34 2.34 -6.23
CA ALA A 16 11.93 2.85 -7.47
C ALA A 16 13.47 2.97 -7.49
N HIS A 17 14.16 2.68 -6.38
CA HIS A 17 15.62 2.76 -6.27
C HIS A 17 16.23 1.51 -5.63
N LEU A 18 15.51 0.39 -5.64
CA LEU A 18 15.99 -0.86 -5.06
C LEU A 18 16.88 -1.63 -6.03
N PRO A 19 17.97 -2.27 -5.55
CA PRO A 19 18.69 -3.27 -6.31
C PRO A 19 17.78 -4.47 -6.67
N ASP A 20 17.99 -5.09 -7.83
CA ASP A 20 17.22 -6.24 -8.29
C ASP A 20 17.12 -7.38 -7.25
N SER A 21 18.19 -7.60 -6.49
CA SER A 21 18.21 -8.62 -5.43
C SER A 21 17.20 -8.33 -4.31
N VAL A 22 17.04 -7.05 -3.93
CA VAL A 22 16.10 -6.63 -2.88
C VAL A 22 14.67 -6.65 -3.43
N THR A 23 14.48 -6.21 -4.67
CA THR A 23 13.19 -6.28 -5.37
C THR A 23 12.70 -7.74 -5.45
N ALA A 24 13.57 -8.67 -5.80
CA ALA A 24 13.25 -10.10 -5.86
C ALA A 24 12.88 -10.68 -4.49
N GLU A 25 13.49 -10.21 -3.41
CA GLU A 25 13.14 -10.62 -2.04
C GLU A 25 11.76 -10.09 -1.63
N ILE A 26 11.48 -8.81 -1.88
CA ILE A 26 10.16 -8.20 -1.64
C ILE A 26 9.07 -8.98 -2.38
N GLN A 27 9.28 -9.33 -3.64
CA GLN A 27 8.33 -10.12 -4.42
C GLN A 27 8.03 -11.48 -3.78
N LYS A 28 9.05 -12.17 -3.23
CA LYS A 28 8.83 -13.43 -2.50
C LYS A 28 7.92 -13.24 -1.30
N PHE A 29 8.10 -12.16 -0.54
CA PHE A 29 7.21 -11.83 0.58
C PHE A 29 5.80 -11.50 0.12
N GLN A 30 5.64 -10.69 -0.94
CA GLN A 30 4.32 -10.39 -1.50
C GLN A 30 3.58 -11.65 -1.93
N GLU A 31 4.26 -12.57 -2.64
CA GLU A 31 3.68 -13.85 -3.07
C GLU A 31 3.33 -14.77 -1.90
N ALA A 32 4.16 -14.81 -0.85
CA ALA A 32 3.86 -15.55 0.37
C ALA A 32 2.63 -14.98 1.10
N LEU A 33 2.53 -13.66 1.22
CA LEU A 33 1.40 -12.98 1.85
C LEU A 33 0.10 -13.16 1.04
N LYS A 34 0.15 -13.09 -0.29
CA LYS A 34 -0.99 -13.43 -1.16
C LYS A 34 -1.52 -14.83 -0.86
N LYS A 35 -0.63 -15.83 -0.75
CA LYS A 35 -1.01 -17.22 -0.40
C LYS A 35 -1.52 -17.35 1.04
N CYS A 36 -0.96 -16.59 1.98
CA CYS A 36 -1.38 -16.59 3.38
C CYS A 36 -2.82 -16.10 3.51
N PHE A 37 -3.10 -14.88 3.02
CA PHE A 37 -4.42 -14.26 3.12
C PHE A 37 -5.49 -14.98 2.29
N ALA A 38 -5.10 -15.67 1.21
CA ALA A 38 -6.03 -16.46 0.41
C ALA A 38 -6.71 -17.59 1.21
N LYS A 39 -6.05 -18.12 2.27
CA LYS A 39 -6.65 -19.13 3.16
C LYS A 39 -7.89 -18.62 3.89
N ASP A 40 -7.95 -17.31 4.13
CA ASP A 40 -9.06 -16.64 4.82
C ASP A 40 -10.01 -15.94 3.83
N GLY A 41 -9.93 -16.25 2.52
CA GLY A 41 -10.75 -15.60 1.49
C GLY A 41 -10.40 -14.12 1.25
N LYS A 42 -9.23 -13.67 1.71
CA LYS A 42 -8.76 -12.29 1.57
C LYS A 42 -7.69 -12.16 0.47
N VAL A 43 -7.52 -10.94 -0.01
CA VAL A 43 -6.48 -10.58 -0.95
C VAL A 43 -5.77 -9.30 -0.49
N PRO A 44 -4.43 -9.22 -0.55
CA PRO A 44 -3.71 -8.04 -0.10
C PRO A 44 -3.69 -6.92 -1.14
N VAL A 45 -3.89 -5.69 -0.68
CA VAL A 45 -3.48 -4.46 -1.38
C VAL A 45 -2.09 -4.07 -0.89
N PHE A 46 -1.18 -3.79 -1.83
CA PHE A 46 0.16 -3.32 -1.51
C PHE A 46 0.29 -1.86 -1.90
N PHE A 47 0.73 -0.98 -1.00
CA PHE A 47 0.99 0.41 -1.36
C PHE A 47 2.22 0.97 -0.68
N GLU A 48 2.84 1.96 -1.30
CA GLU A 48 3.93 2.75 -0.72
C GLU A 48 3.68 4.24 -0.94
N ARG A 49 4.20 5.05 -0.02
CA ARG A 49 4.18 6.50 -0.11
C ARG A 49 5.60 7.02 0.05
N ASN A 50 6.24 7.38 -1.05
CA ASN A 50 7.49 8.12 -1.02
C ASN A 50 7.19 9.63 -0.92
N TYR A 51 6.67 10.08 0.22
CA TYR A 51 6.46 11.51 0.50
C TYR A 51 6.66 11.76 2.00
N LYS A 52 7.59 12.67 2.33
CA LYS A 52 8.02 12.98 3.70
C LYS A 52 8.38 11.72 4.50
N THR A 53 9.07 10.77 3.87
CA THR A 53 9.62 9.56 4.50
C THR A 53 11.09 9.42 4.16
N SER A 54 11.88 8.89 5.09
CA SER A 54 13.28 8.51 4.88
C SER A 54 13.42 7.03 4.50
N HIS A 55 12.48 6.18 4.93
CA HIS A 55 12.58 4.73 4.78
C HIS A 55 11.42 4.19 3.94
N LEU A 56 11.74 3.22 3.08
CA LEU A 56 10.77 2.47 2.30
C LEU A 56 9.87 1.69 3.25
N GLN A 57 8.57 1.88 3.08
CA GLN A 57 7.53 1.13 3.78
C GLN A 57 6.47 0.69 2.79
N ILE A 58 6.45 -0.60 2.49
CA ILE A 58 5.36 -1.20 1.70
C ILE A 58 4.31 -1.68 2.69
N GLN A 59 3.17 -1.02 2.64
CA GLN A 59 1.99 -1.31 3.44
C GLN A 59 1.22 -2.46 2.78
N VAL A 60 0.86 -3.47 3.56
CA VAL A 60 0.11 -4.63 3.06
C VAL A 60 -1.18 -4.78 3.85
N VAL A 61 -2.30 -4.51 3.20
CA VAL A 61 -3.61 -4.50 3.85
C VAL A 61 -4.49 -5.57 3.19
N PRO A 62 -4.87 -6.64 3.91
CA PRO A 62 -5.76 -7.65 3.38
C PRO A 62 -7.20 -7.14 3.37
N VAL A 63 -7.86 -7.27 2.23
CA VAL A 63 -9.28 -6.94 2.03
C VAL A 63 -10.05 -8.18 1.56
N SER A 64 -11.38 -8.15 1.67
CA SER A 64 -12.21 -9.24 1.15
C SER A 64 -12.00 -9.42 -0.35
N LYS A 65 -11.87 -10.64 -0.85
CA LYS A 65 -11.77 -10.89 -2.30
C LYS A 65 -12.95 -10.29 -3.09
N SER A 66 -14.13 -10.18 -2.46
CA SER A 66 -15.32 -9.60 -3.09
C SER A 66 -15.18 -8.12 -3.45
N ILE A 67 -14.32 -7.35 -2.75
CA ILE A 67 -14.14 -5.92 -3.02
C ILE A 67 -13.12 -5.64 -4.12
N SER A 68 -12.27 -6.62 -4.45
CA SER A 68 -11.18 -6.45 -5.42
C SER A 68 -11.58 -5.73 -6.71
N PRO A 69 -12.70 -6.04 -7.38
CA PRO A 69 -13.08 -5.37 -8.63
C PRO A 69 -13.44 -3.89 -8.48
N LYS A 70 -13.78 -3.43 -7.27
CA LYS A 70 -14.19 -2.05 -6.99
C LYS A 70 -13.03 -1.17 -6.53
N LEU A 71 -11.92 -1.76 -6.09
CA LEU A 71 -10.82 -1.02 -5.47
C LEU A 71 -10.28 0.09 -6.35
N LYS A 72 -10.14 -0.15 -7.66
CA LYS A 72 -9.63 0.86 -8.59
C LYS A 72 -10.47 2.14 -8.55
N ILE A 73 -11.78 2.00 -8.75
CA ILE A 73 -12.73 3.13 -8.73
C ILE A 73 -12.70 3.82 -7.37
N VAL A 74 -12.65 3.06 -6.27
CA VAL A 74 -12.57 3.64 -4.92
C VAL A 74 -11.30 4.48 -4.74
N PHE A 75 -10.14 4.02 -5.23
CA PHE A 75 -8.91 4.82 -5.20
C PHE A 75 -8.98 6.08 -6.08
N GLU A 76 -9.61 5.98 -7.26
CA GLU A 76 -9.82 7.11 -8.18
C GLU A 76 -10.75 8.18 -7.56
N ASP A 77 -11.91 7.75 -7.01
CA ASP A 77 -12.88 8.63 -6.37
C ASP A 77 -12.27 9.37 -5.17
N HIS A 78 -11.52 8.66 -4.31
CA HIS A 78 -10.84 9.28 -3.17
C HIS A 78 -9.72 10.23 -3.60
N ALA A 79 -8.98 9.92 -4.66
CA ALA A 79 -7.96 10.81 -5.18
C ALA A 79 -8.59 12.11 -5.69
N GLU A 80 -9.70 12.01 -6.44
CA GLU A 80 -10.43 13.15 -6.99
C GLU A 80 -10.99 14.03 -5.87
N ALA A 81 -11.53 13.44 -4.80
CA ALA A 81 -12.01 14.15 -3.61
C ALA A 81 -10.90 14.96 -2.92
N GLU A 82 -9.66 14.46 -2.91
CA GLU A 82 -8.47 15.14 -2.39
C GLU A 82 -7.84 16.14 -3.40
N GLY A 83 -8.41 16.24 -4.60
CA GLY A 83 -8.00 17.21 -5.63
C GLY A 83 -6.79 16.75 -6.47
N PHE A 84 -6.57 15.45 -6.61
CA PHE A 84 -5.55 14.89 -7.50
C PHE A 84 -6.05 13.64 -8.24
N THR A 85 -5.24 13.10 -9.16
CA THR A 85 -5.59 11.87 -9.89
C THR A 85 -4.52 10.81 -9.70
N VAL A 86 -4.93 9.55 -9.76
CA VAL A 86 -4.03 8.39 -9.84
C VAL A 86 -4.06 7.82 -11.25
N ASP A 87 -2.90 7.64 -11.86
CA ASP A 87 -2.76 7.12 -13.22
C ASP A 87 -2.47 5.62 -13.18
N GLU A 88 -3.13 4.85 -14.05
CA GLU A 88 -2.80 3.43 -14.22
C GLU A 88 -1.48 3.27 -15.00
N LEU A 89 -0.55 2.53 -14.43
CA LEU A 89 0.72 2.22 -15.06
C LEU A 89 0.55 1.12 -16.10
N PRO A 90 1.26 1.19 -17.24
CA PRO A 90 1.27 0.12 -18.23
C PRO A 90 1.66 -1.22 -17.59
N PRO A 91 1.12 -2.36 -18.07
CA PRO A 91 1.56 -3.67 -17.63
C PRO A 91 3.08 -3.82 -17.73
N HIS A 92 3.71 -4.42 -16.72
CA HIS A 92 5.15 -4.67 -16.65
C HIS A 92 6.08 -3.44 -16.64
N ALA A 93 5.55 -2.21 -16.68
CA ALA A 93 6.37 -1.02 -16.46
C ALA A 93 7.09 -1.08 -15.11
N ARG A 94 8.38 -0.78 -15.10
CA ARG A 94 9.19 -0.72 -13.87
C ARG A 94 9.05 0.67 -13.25
N LEU A 95 8.83 0.72 -11.93
CA LEU A 95 8.74 2.00 -11.21
C LEU A 95 9.98 2.87 -11.40
N GLU A 96 11.16 2.27 -11.44
CA GLU A 96 12.44 2.95 -11.71
C GLU A 96 12.45 3.74 -13.04
N GLN A 97 11.68 3.31 -14.04
CA GLN A 97 11.61 3.96 -15.35
C GLN A 97 10.58 5.09 -15.39
N ILE A 98 9.64 5.10 -14.46
CA ILE A 98 8.53 6.06 -14.39
C ILE A 98 8.83 7.17 -13.38
N VAL A 99 9.40 6.80 -12.24
CA VAL A 99 9.69 7.70 -11.14
C VAL A 99 10.96 8.49 -11.45
N GLN A 100 10.80 9.80 -11.58
CA GLN A 100 11.94 10.70 -11.69
C GLN A 100 12.74 10.73 -10.38
N PRO A 101 14.08 10.80 -10.42
CA PRO A 101 14.89 10.93 -9.22
C PRO A 101 14.40 12.06 -8.31
N ASN A 102 14.41 11.81 -6.99
CA ASN A 102 13.99 12.77 -5.95
C ASN A 102 12.55 13.29 -6.10
N THR A 103 11.70 12.60 -6.85
CA THR A 103 10.29 12.99 -7.00
C THR A 103 9.42 12.20 -6.04
N PRO A 104 8.71 12.86 -5.12
CA PRO A 104 7.78 12.18 -4.23
C PRO A 104 6.61 11.57 -5.00
N TYR A 105 6.11 10.42 -4.53
CA TYR A 105 5.03 9.71 -5.20
C TYR A 105 4.20 8.84 -4.25
N PHE A 106 3.04 8.45 -4.73
CA PHE A 106 2.21 7.38 -4.17
C PHE A 106 2.06 6.27 -5.21
N TYR A 107 2.13 5.03 -4.76
CA TYR A 107 1.97 3.85 -5.61
C TYR A 107 1.15 2.80 -4.89
N VAL A 108 0.22 2.16 -5.60
CA VAL A 108 -0.57 1.03 -5.11
C VAL A 108 -0.70 -0.06 -6.17
N GLU A 109 -0.51 -1.30 -5.75
CA GLU A 109 -0.78 -2.51 -6.53
C GLU A 109 -2.06 -3.16 -5.99
N LEU A 110 -3.05 -3.29 -6.88
CA LEU A 110 -4.34 -3.89 -6.58
C LEU A 110 -4.29 -5.41 -6.79
N PRO A 111 -5.15 -6.17 -6.08
CA PRO A 111 -5.17 -7.63 -6.22
C PRO A 111 -5.57 -8.13 -7.62
N SER A 112 -6.27 -7.31 -8.40
CA SER A 112 -6.63 -7.57 -9.79
C SER A 112 -5.48 -7.32 -10.78
N GLY A 113 -4.35 -6.77 -10.31
CA GLY A 113 -3.12 -6.58 -11.07
C GLY A 113 -2.90 -5.16 -11.59
N GLU A 114 -3.91 -4.29 -11.51
CA GLU A 114 -3.76 -2.88 -11.83
C GLU A 114 -2.80 -2.20 -10.84
N ARG A 115 -2.03 -1.26 -11.37
CA ARG A 115 -1.02 -0.53 -10.62
C ARG A 115 -1.29 0.95 -10.79
N LEU A 116 -1.67 1.62 -9.72
CA LEU A 116 -1.99 3.04 -9.75
C LEU A 116 -0.82 3.84 -9.19
N TYR A 117 -0.56 4.99 -9.81
CA TYR A 117 0.57 5.84 -9.51
C TYR A 117 0.16 7.30 -9.49
N HIS A 118 0.64 8.05 -8.50
CA HIS A 118 0.50 9.49 -8.45
C HIS A 118 1.84 10.16 -8.16
N ARG A 119 2.23 11.08 -9.05
CA ARG A 119 3.38 11.97 -8.81
C ARG A 119 2.96 13.13 -7.91
N VAL A 120 3.49 13.18 -6.70
CA VAL A 120 3.20 14.24 -5.74
C VAL A 120 3.93 15.52 -6.13
N ARG A 121 3.17 16.56 -6.48
CA ARG A 121 3.72 17.89 -6.85
C ARG A 121 3.56 18.96 -5.77
N LYS A 122 2.58 18.79 -4.88
CA LYS A 122 2.21 19.74 -3.83
C LYS A 122 1.97 18.98 -2.52
N HIS A 123 1.03 19.46 -1.71
CA HIS A 123 0.52 18.71 -0.56
C HIS A 123 -0.04 17.36 -1.01
N PHE A 124 0.20 16.33 -0.20
CA PHE A 124 -0.36 15.00 -0.38
C PHE A 124 -0.73 14.44 0.99
N PRO A 125 -1.95 13.87 1.15
CA PRO A 125 -2.40 13.32 2.42
C PRO A 125 -1.49 12.17 2.85
N LEU A 126 -0.88 12.29 4.03
CA LEU A 126 0.07 11.27 4.51
C LEU A 126 -0.63 9.92 4.67
N HIS A 127 -1.90 9.90 5.05
CA HIS A 127 -2.63 8.67 5.31
C HIS A 127 -3.48 8.22 4.14
N PHE A 128 -3.34 8.82 2.94
CA PHE A 128 -4.20 8.54 1.78
C PHE A 128 -4.53 7.06 1.57
N GLY A 129 -3.52 6.21 1.32
CA GLY A 129 -3.76 4.79 1.08
C GLY A 129 -4.46 4.07 2.23
N ARG A 130 -4.26 4.54 3.47
CA ARG A 130 -4.93 4.02 4.65
C ARG A 130 -6.36 4.53 4.78
N GLU A 131 -6.60 5.81 4.51
CA GLU A 131 -7.93 6.43 4.48
C GLU A 131 -8.82 5.74 3.45
N VAL A 132 -8.33 5.53 2.23
CA VAL A 132 -9.05 4.79 1.19
C VAL A 132 -9.44 3.39 1.65
N LEU A 133 -8.50 2.64 2.22
CA LEU A 133 -8.74 1.26 2.63
C LEU A 133 -9.57 1.14 3.91
N ALA A 134 -9.53 2.13 4.79
CA ALA A 134 -10.34 2.19 6.01
C ALA A 134 -11.79 2.61 5.75
N SER A 135 -12.08 3.19 4.59
CA SER A 135 -13.41 3.65 4.21
C SER A 135 -14.49 2.57 4.34
N SER A 136 -15.74 3.02 4.52
CA SER A 136 -16.95 2.18 4.52
C SER A 136 -17.13 1.36 3.24
N GLN A 137 -16.54 1.80 2.13
CA GLN A 137 -16.59 1.07 0.86
C GLN A 137 -15.65 -0.15 0.84
N VAL A 138 -14.62 -0.20 1.69
CA VAL A 138 -13.57 -1.24 1.63
C VAL A 138 -13.54 -2.11 2.88
N LEU A 139 -13.24 -1.54 4.05
CA LEU A 139 -13.12 -2.28 5.31
C LEU A 139 -14.18 -1.90 6.34
N ASP A 140 -14.84 -0.76 6.18
CA ASP A 140 -15.80 -0.25 7.17
C ASP A 140 -15.16 -0.03 8.54
N MET A 141 -14.01 0.66 8.53
CA MET A 141 -13.18 0.91 9.71
C MET A 141 -12.64 2.35 9.73
N GLU A 142 -13.52 3.35 9.54
CA GLU A 142 -13.11 4.76 9.38
C GLU A 142 -12.27 5.28 10.56
N ASP A 143 -12.56 4.84 11.79
CA ASP A 143 -11.77 5.17 12.99
C ASP A 143 -10.31 4.72 12.88
N ARG A 144 -10.04 3.68 12.07
CA ARG A 144 -8.72 3.16 11.75
C ARG A 144 -8.10 3.85 10.54
N ALA A 145 -8.56 5.03 10.14
CA ALA A 145 -7.82 5.93 9.25
C ALA A 145 -6.68 6.65 9.99
N ASP A 146 -6.85 7.00 11.27
CA ASP A 146 -5.77 7.47 12.17
C ASP A 146 -5.03 6.28 12.78
N TRP A 147 -3.70 6.27 12.65
CA TRP A 147 -2.86 5.13 13.06
C TRP A 147 -2.77 5.05 14.58
N LYS A 148 -2.95 6.18 15.27
CA LYS A 148 -2.97 6.23 16.73
C LYS A 148 -4.08 5.37 17.32
N ASN A 149 -5.20 5.27 16.61
CA ASN A 149 -6.37 4.47 16.98
C ASN A 149 -6.19 2.97 16.70
N CYS A 150 -5.03 2.55 16.20
CA CYS A 150 -4.70 1.14 15.99
C CYS A 150 -3.65 0.61 16.96
N SER A 151 -3.26 1.41 17.95
CA SER A 151 -2.43 0.95 19.06
C SER A 151 -3.21 -0.07 19.87
N LEU A 152 -2.66 -1.27 20.01
CA LEU A 152 -3.19 -2.31 20.87
C LEU A 152 -2.44 -2.29 22.21
N SER A 153 -3.03 -2.88 23.24
CA SER A 153 -2.29 -3.15 24.47
C SER A 153 -1.15 -4.13 24.20
N LYS A 154 -0.09 -4.10 25.02
CA LYS A 154 1.05 -5.02 24.89
C LYS A 154 0.59 -6.49 24.95
N GLU A 155 -0.42 -6.79 25.77
CA GLU A 155 -1.03 -8.11 25.87
C GLU A 155 -1.70 -8.55 24.56
N GLU A 156 -2.40 -7.66 23.89
CA GLU A 156 -3.04 -7.92 22.59
C GLU A 156 -2.02 -8.06 21.47
N GLU A 157 -1.00 -7.20 21.42
CA GLU A 157 0.10 -7.31 20.45
C GLU A 157 0.82 -8.66 20.59
N THR A 158 1.09 -9.09 21.83
CA THR A 158 1.78 -10.36 22.10
C THR A 158 0.98 -11.57 21.62
N LYS A 159 -0.36 -11.52 21.74
CA LYS A 159 -1.24 -12.60 21.26
C LYS A 159 -1.29 -12.71 19.74
N ILE A 160 -1.11 -11.60 19.02
CA ILE A 160 -1.14 -11.57 17.54
C ILE A 160 0.21 -12.02 16.97
N ALA A 161 1.30 -11.87 17.73
CA ALA A 161 2.65 -12.29 17.32
C ALA A 161 2.93 -13.80 17.51
N LEU A 162 2.07 -14.52 18.25
CA LEU A 162 2.17 -15.95 18.55
C LEU A 162 1.27 -16.79 17.64
#